data_AF-A0A7Y7N7M3-F1
#
_entry.id   AF-A0A7Y7N7M3-F1
#
_cell.length_a   1.000
_cell.length_b   1.000
_cell.length_c   1.000
_cell.angle_alpha   90.00
_cell.angle_beta   90.00
_cell.angle_gamma   90.00
#
_symmetry.space_group_name_H-M   'P 1'
#
loop_
_entity.id
_entity.type
_entity.pdbx_description
1 polymer ?
#
loop_
_entity_poly.entity_id
_entity_poly.type
_entity_poly.pdbx_seq_one_letter_code
_entity_poly.pdbx_strand_id
1 'polypeptide(L)'
;MNYLIVEDEEGGTAHLTTDSPASKDGIPVLRIVADDVSGDFTATDVILDPNNPFDMSLVTHAADVIGSWMLAPCRTPEELHAGELFLSQHPGYNYLECPAAKIKCGSADKE
;
A
#
# COMPACT_ATOMS: atom_id res chain seq x y z
N MET A 1 -2.02 -13.90 3.71
CA MET A 1 -2.34 -12.66 4.46
C MET A 1 -2.79 -11.66 3.42
N ASN A 2 -3.92 -10.99 3.64
CA ASN A 2 -4.48 -10.06 2.65
C ASN A 2 -5.31 -8.99 3.37
N TYR A 3 -4.83 -7.75 3.40
CA TYR A 3 -5.50 -6.61 4.03
C TYR A 3 -5.90 -5.57 2.99
N LEU A 4 -7.18 -5.16 2.98
CA LEU A 4 -7.66 -4.07 2.14
C LEU A 4 -7.13 -2.73 2.68
N ILE A 5 -6.47 -1.97 1.82
CA ILE A 5 -5.96 -0.64 2.14
C ILE A 5 -7.00 0.41 1.74
N VAL A 6 -7.47 0.34 0.49
CA VAL A 6 -8.46 1.27 -0.08
C VAL A 6 -9.15 0.61 -1.26
N GLU A 7 -10.39 1.02 -1.48
CA GLU A 7 -11.20 0.76 -2.68
C GLU A 7 -11.70 2.12 -3.18
N ASP A 8 -11.59 2.36 -4.49
CA ASP A 8 -12.13 3.57 -5.12
C ASP A 8 -13.59 3.39 -5.56
N GLU A 9 -14.20 4.44 -6.14
CA GLU A 9 -15.60 4.42 -6.57
C GLU A 9 -15.84 3.59 -7.85
N GLU A 10 -14.78 3.29 -8.60
CA GLU A 10 -14.82 2.51 -9.85
C GLU A 10 -14.53 1.01 -9.60
N GLY A 11 -14.23 0.63 -8.36
CA GLY A 11 -13.96 -0.74 -7.92
C GLY A 11 -12.47 -1.12 -7.97
N GLY A 12 -11.58 -0.15 -8.21
CA GLY A 12 -10.14 -0.33 -8.08
C GLY A 12 -9.75 -0.57 -6.63
N THR A 13 -8.90 -1.56 -6.37
CA THR A 13 -8.51 -1.96 -5.00
C THR A 13 -7.00 -1.97 -4.80
N ALA A 14 -6.58 -1.60 -3.60
CA ALA A 14 -5.21 -1.79 -3.13
C ALA A 14 -5.20 -2.69 -1.90
N HIS A 15 -4.36 -3.71 -1.92
CA HIS A 15 -4.22 -4.70 -0.85
C HIS A 15 -2.77 -4.85 -0.41
N LEU A 16 -2.55 -5.00 0.90
CA LEU A 16 -1.29 -5.49 1.43
C LEU A 16 -1.36 -7.01 1.56
N THR A 17 -0.58 -7.75 0.76
CA THR A 17 -0.77 -9.19 0.61
C THR A 17 0.52 -10.00 0.54
N THR A 18 0.48 -11.23 1.05
CA THR A 18 1.50 -12.26 0.81
C THR A 18 1.09 -13.23 -0.29
N ASP A 19 -0.12 -13.08 -0.83
CA ASP A 19 -0.70 -14.02 -1.80
C ASP A 19 -0.28 -13.64 -3.23
N SER A 20 1.00 -13.26 -3.36
CA SER A 20 1.67 -12.87 -4.59
C SER A 20 2.96 -13.68 -4.76
N PRO A 21 3.29 -14.14 -5.97
CA PRO A 21 4.61 -14.71 -6.23
C PRO A 21 5.75 -13.70 -6.07
N ALA A 22 5.45 -12.39 -6.07
CA ALA A 22 6.41 -11.34 -5.76
C ALA A 22 6.68 -11.21 -4.24
N SER A 23 5.78 -11.74 -3.40
CA SER A 23 6.02 -11.88 -1.96
C SER A 23 7.09 -12.96 -1.74
N LYS A 24 8.23 -12.56 -1.20
CA LYS A 24 9.34 -13.46 -0.84
C LYS A 24 9.52 -13.49 0.66
N ASP A 25 9.82 -14.68 1.18
CA ASP A 25 10.13 -14.90 2.61
C ASP A 25 9.04 -14.40 3.58
N GLY A 26 7.77 -14.40 3.14
CA GLY A 26 6.63 -13.92 3.92
C GLY A 26 6.51 -12.40 4.03
N ILE A 27 7.35 -11.65 3.31
CA ILE A 27 7.28 -10.20 3.26
C ILE A 27 6.15 -9.79 2.30
N PRO A 28 5.14 -9.02 2.74
CA PRO A 28 4.03 -8.65 1.88
C PRO A 28 4.45 -7.70 0.76
N VAL A 29 3.61 -7.65 -0.28
CA VAL A 29 3.67 -6.67 -1.37
C VAL A 29 2.37 -5.85 -1.38
N LEU A 30 2.43 -4.64 -1.93
CA LEU A 30 1.28 -3.83 -2.24
C LEU A 30 0.73 -4.27 -3.60
N ARG A 31 -0.41 -4.94 -3.61
CA ARG A 31 -1.11 -5.31 -4.83
C ARG A 31 -2.14 -4.24 -5.18
N ILE A 32 -2.07 -3.69 -6.38
CA ILE A 32 -3.07 -2.77 -6.91
C ILE A 32 -3.76 -3.45 -8.09
N VAL A 33 -5.09 -3.36 -8.12
CA VAL A 33 -5.93 -3.84 -9.21
C VAL A 33 -6.90 -2.72 -9.55
N ALA A 34 -6.56 -1.91 -10.55
CA ALA A 34 -7.38 -0.84 -11.12
C ALA A 34 -7.16 -0.77 -12.64
N ASP A 35 -8.04 -0.05 -13.34
CA ASP A 35 -8.01 0.06 -14.81
C ASP A 35 -6.79 0.84 -15.33
N ASP A 36 -6.34 1.84 -14.56
CA ASP A 36 -5.18 2.65 -14.85
C ASP A 36 -3.90 2.00 -14.32
N VAL A 37 -3.88 1.50 -13.08
CA VAL A 37 -2.71 0.88 -12.48
C VAL A 37 -3.00 -0.52 -11.96
N SER A 38 -2.21 -1.50 -12.40
CA SER A 38 -2.32 -2.89 -11.97
C SER A 38 -0.95 -3.52 -11.79
N GLY A 39 -0.68 -4.12 -10.63
CA GLY A 39 0.60 -4.76 -10.35
C GLY A 39 0.84 -5.07 -8.87
N ASP A 40 1.94 -5.79 -8.63
CA ASP A 40 2.46 -6.08 -7.29
C ASP A 40 3.73 -5.24 -7.07
N PHE A 41 3.73 -4.42 -6.02
CA PHE A 41 4.76 -3.42 -5.73
C PHE A 41 5.42 -3.70 -4.37
N THR A 42 6.74 -3.67 -4.35
CA THR A 42 7.58 -3.66 -3.14
C THR A 42 7.71 -2.25 -2.59
N ALA A 43 8.21 -2.10 -1.36
CA ALA A 43 8.29 -0.77 -0.71
C ALA A 43 9.17 0.24 -1.46
N THR A 44 10.15 -0.22 -2.24
CA THR A 44 11.03 0.66 -3.03
C THR A 44 10.43 1.04 -4.39
N ASP A 45 9.35 0.37 -4.81
CA ASP A 45 8.76 0.62 -6.11
C ASP A 45 8.03 1.95 -6.16
N VAL A 46 8.06 2.52 -7.36
CA VAL A 46 7.38 3.75 -7.71
C VAL A 46 6.11 3.40 -8.47
N ILE A 47 4.99 3.93 -8.01
CA ILE A 47 3.70 3.85 -8.69
C ILE A 47 3.58 5.10 -9.56
N LEU A 48 3.47 4.90 -10.87
CA LEU A 48 3.32 5.96 -11.86
C LEU A 48 1.92 5.90 -12.45
N ASP A 49 1.30 7.07 -12.65
CA ASP A 49 0.10 7.18 -13.48
C ASP A 49 0.50 6.93 -14.94
N PRO A 50 0.01 5.86 -15.59
CA PRO A 50 0.37 5.55 -16.96
C PRO A 50 -0.23 6.52 -17.98
N ASN A 51 -1.26 7.28 -17.61
CA ASN A 51 -1.80 8.34 -18.46
C ASN A 51 -0.91 9.60 -18.45
N ASN A 52 -0.04 9.73 -17.45
CA ASN A 52 0.87 10.87 -17.33
C ASN A 52 2.25 10.48 -16.73
N PRO A 53 3.03 9.65 -17.44
CA PRO A 53 4.26 9.03 -16.90
C PRO A 53 5.42 10.02 -16.69
N PHE A 54 5.30 11.27 -17.15
CA PHE A 54 6.31 12.32 -17.00
C PHE A 54 5.95 13.36 -15.94
N ASP A 55 4.77 13.26 -15.34
CA ASP A 55 4.38 14.15 -14.26
C ASP A 55 4.99 13.68 -12.94
N MET A 56 6.17 14.21 -12.66
CA MET A 56 6.91 13.95 -11.43
C MET A 56 6.15 14.38 -10.16
N SER A 57 5.05 15.14 -10.28
CA SER A 57 4.20 15.51 -9.14
C SER A 57 3.23 14.40 -8.69
N LEU A 58 3.06 13.34 -9.51
CA LEU A 58 2.21 12.18 -9.22
C LEU A 58 3.00 10.90 -8.89
N VAL A 59 4.33 11.00 -8.83
CA VAL A 59 5.23 9.90 -8.44
C VAL A 59 4.97 9.57 -6.97
N THR A 60 4.36 8.42 -6.72
CA THR A 60 4.06 7.94 -5.36
C THR A 60 4.85 6.67 -5.09
N HIS A 61 5.67 6.65 -4.03
CA HIS A 61 6.30 5.38 -3.64
C HIS A 61 5.28 4.47 -2.96
N ALA A 62 5.37 3.17 -3.20
CA ALA A 62 4.52 2.20 -2.50
C ALA A 62 4.69 2.29 -0.97
N ALA A 63 5.89 2.64 -0.49
CA ALA A 63 6.12 2.95 0.92
C ALA A 63 5.26 4.12 1.43
N ASP A 64 5.03 5.17 0.64
CA ASP A 64 4.18 6.32 1.01
C ASP A 64 2.71 5.92 1.17
N VAL A 65 2.23 5.02 0.31
CA VAL A 65 0.88 4.46 0.41
C VAL A 65 0.72 3.69 1.73
N ILE A 66 1.63 2.75 2.02
CA ILE A 66 1.57 1.93 3.24
C ILE A 66 1.82 2.77 4.50
N GLY A 67 2.80 3.67 4.48
CA GLY A 67 3.09 4.55 5.60
C GLY A 67 1.88 5.41 5.96
N SER A 68 1.22 5.98 4.95
CA SER A 68 0.01 6.77 5.15
C SER A 68 -1.17 5.92 5.65
N TRP A 69 -1.30 4.68 5.18
CA TRP A 69 -2.31 3.71 5.66
C TRP A 69 -2.09 3.31 7.11
N MET A 70 -0.84 3.09 7.53
CA MET A 70 -0.51 2.76 8.92
C MET A 70 -0.82 3.92 9.88
N LEU A 71 -0.74 5.16 9.43
CA LEU A 71 -1.13 6.35 10.19
C LEU A 71 -2.65 6.56 10.28
N ALA A 72 -3.44 5.84 9.50
CA ALA A 72 -4.89 5.93 9.56
C ALA A 72 -5.41 5.44 10.92
N PRO A 73 -6.51 6.02 11.45
CA PRO A 73 -7.10 5.54 12.68
C PRO A 73 -7.57 4.08 12.57
N CYS A 74 -7.71 3.42 13.72
CA CYS A 74 -8.30 2.09 13.85
C CYS A 74 -7.54 0.94 13.16
N ARG A 75 -6.22 1.05 12.97
CA ARG A 75 -5.39 -0.09 12.55
C ARG A 75 -5.25 -1.12 13.67
N THR A 76 -5.33 -2.40 13.34
CA THR A 76 -5.05 -3.47 14.31
C THR A 76 -3.54 -3.68 14.46
N PRO A 77 -3.08 -4.28 15.59
CA PRO A 77 -1.67 -4.63 15.75
C PRO A 77 -1.13 -5.52 14.61
N GLU A 78 -1.94 -6.40 14.04
CA GLU A 78 -1.56 -7.27 12.94
C GLU A 78 -1.41 -6.51 11.61
N GLU A 79 -2.27 -5.53 11.34
CA GLU A 79 -2.16 -4.65 10.17
C GLU A 79 -0.90 -3.78 10.27
N LEU A 80 -0.64 -3.21 11.45
CA LEU A 80 0.57 -2.43 11.71
C LEU A 80 1.83 -3.28 11.53
N HIS A 81 1.85 -4.50 12.08
CA HIS A 81 2.97 -5.40 11.91
C HIS A 81 3.21 -5.77 10.44
N ALA A 82 2.16 -6.00 9.67
CA ALA A 82 2.29 -6.26 8.23
C ALA A 82 2.86 -5.06 7.48
N GLY A 83 2.42 -3.84 7.83
CA GLY A 83 2.97 -2.60 7.30
C GLY A 83 4.45 -2.41 7.66
N GLU A 84 4.85 -2.69 8.90
CA GLU A 84 6.26 -2.65 9.31
C GLU A 84 7.10 -3.66 8.53
N LEU A 85 6.61 -4.89 8.34
CA LEU A 85 7.27 -5.89 7.51
C LEU A 85 7.43 -5.41 6.06
N PHE A 86 6.38 -4.82 5.48
CA PHE A 86 6.46 -4.22 4.15
C PHE A 86 7.54 -3.15 4.08
N LEU A 87 7.51 -2.17 5.00
CA LEU A 87 8.42 -1.03 5.02
C LEU A 87 9.87 -1.42 5.34
N SER A 88 10.09 -2.57 5.98
CA SER A 88 11.44 -3.10 6.21
C SER A 88 12.23 -3.35 4.91
N GLN A 89 11.54 -3.49 3.77
CA GLN A 89 12.15 -3.59 2.43
C GLN A 89 12.81 -2.28 1.98
N HIS A 90 12.42 -1.14 2.56
CA HIS A 90 13.01 0.17 2.28
C HIS A 90 13.77 0.69 3.51
N PRO A 91 15.04 0.27 3.71
CA PRO A 91 15.82 0.70 4.86
C PRO A 91 15.99 2.23 4.87
N GLY A 92 15.73 2.85 6.02
CA GLY A 92 15.80 4.31 6.20
C GLY A 92 14.51 5.06 5.88
N TYR A 93 13.46 4.37 5.43
CA TYR A 93 12.15 4.99 5.24
C TYR A 93 11.49 5.32 6.60
N ASN A 94 11.10 6.59 6.79
CA ASN A 94 10.47 7.08 8.00
C ASN A 94 9.02 7.49 7.73
N TYR A 95 8.09 6.54 7.88
CA TYR A 95 6.67 6.78 7.60
C TYR A 95 6.02 7.81 8.54
N LEU A 96 6.66 8.17 9.66
CA LEU A 96 6.16 9.21 10.57
C LEU A 96 6.24 10.61 9.98
N GLU A 97 7.03 10.81 8.92
CA GLU A 97 7.13 12.07 8.19
C GLU A 97 6.13 12.15 7.02
N CYS A 98 5.40 11.07 6.73
CA CYS A 98 4.37 11.07 5.71
C CYS A 98 3.13 11.84 6.17
N PRO A 99 2.54 12.66 5.29
CA PRO A 99 1.24 13.24 5.58
C PRO A 99 0.22 12.10 5.73
N ALA A 100 -0.49 12.06 6.86
CA ALA A 100 -1.54 11.07 7.05
C ALA A 100 -2.55 11.16 5.89
N ALA A 101 -2.65 10.09 5.10
CA ALA A 101 -3.66 10.03 4.06
C ALA A 101 -5.05 10.05 4.71
N LYS A 102 -6.02 10.66 4.01
CA LYS A 102 -7.44 10.62 4.40
C LYS A 102 -8.04 9.25 4.09
N ILE A 103 -7.38 8.18 4.55
CA ILE A 103 -7.91 6.82 4.44
C ILE A 103 -8.97 6.69 5.53
N LYS A 104 -10.22 6.54 5.12
CA LYS A 104 -11.33 6.27 6.04
C LYS A 104 -11.12 4.88 6.63
N CYS A 105 -11.55 4.66 7.87
CA CYS A 105 -11.60 3.31 8.43
C CYS A 105 -12.54 2.46 7.57
N GLY A 106 -11.98 1.68 6.64
CA GLY A 106 -12.68 0.66 5.89
C GLY A 106 -12.79 -0.57 6.78
N SER A 107 -14.02 -1.01 7.02
CA SER A 107 -14.38 -2.18 7.81
C SER A 107 -13.59 -3.40 7.35
N ALA A 108 -12.73 -3.93 8.22
CA ALA A 108 -12.33 -5.32 8.14
C ALA A 108 -13.56 -6.18 8.48
N ASP A 109 -14.53 -6.24 7.57
CA ASP A 109 -15.57 -7.27 7.61
C ASP A 109 -14.90 -8.59 7.21
N LYS A 110 -14.56 -9.36 8.25
CA LYS A 110 -14.25 -10.78 8.15
C LYS A 110 -15.53 -11.50 7.73
N GLU A 111 -15.61 -11.94 6.49
CA GLU A 111 -16.42 -13.12 6.10
C GLU A 111 -15.51 -14.31 5.84
#